data_AF-A0A9N9GNP9-F1
#
_entry.id   AF-A0A9N9GNP9-F1
#
_cell.length_a   1.000
_cell.length_b   1.000
_cell.length_c   1.000
_cell.angle_alpha   90.00
_cell.angle_beta   90.00
_cell.angle_gamma   90.00
#
_symmetry.space_group_name_H-M   'P 1'
#
loop_
_entity.id
_entity.type
_entity.pdbx_description
1 polymer ?
#
loop_
_entity_poly.entity_id
_entity_poly.type
_entity_poly.pdbx_seq_one_letter_code
_entity_poly.pdbx_strand_id
1 'polypeptide(L)'
;METPQKVLNLLTKREIDLNGSTFRRLMRNGFRYVKDLAEFLKLPDAMDYYYIEQMEFLSDLSYPAMIPPIDIMENRPDIYRKWSI
;
A
#
# COMPACT_ATOMS: atom_id res chain seq x y z
N MET A 1 -8.04 6.87 17.38
CA MET A 1 -7.02 6.36 16.43
C MET A 1 -6.25 7.56 15.93
N GLU A 2 -4.95 7.63 16.24
CA GLU A 2 -4.08 8.66 15.67
C GLU A 2 -3.99 8.47 14.16
N THR A 3 -4.07 9.57 13.40
CA THR A 3 -3.82 9.51 11.96
C THR A 3 -2.34 9.18 11.77
N PRO A 4 -2.01 8.13 11.00
CA PRO A 4 -0.63 7.81 10.71
C PRO A 4 0.10 9.03 10.17
N GLN A 5 1.34 9.25 10.58
CA GLN A 5 2.14 10.38 10.08
C GLN A 5 2.81 10.06 8.74
N LYS A 6 2.98 8.76 8.45
CA LYS A 6 3.64 8.25 7.25
C LYS A 6 2.76 7.27 6.49
N VAL A 7 3.03 7.16 5.21
CA VAL A 7 2.33 6.28 4.28
C VAL A 7 3.36 5.58 3.40
N LEU A 8 3.18 4.28 3.16
CA LEU A 8 4.05 3.49 2.29
C LEU A 8 3.75 3.79 0.82
N ASN A 9 4.74 4.21 0.05
CA ASN A 9 4.60 4.30 -1.40
C ASN A 9 4.85 2.93 -2.03
N LEU A 10 3.82 2.30 -2.60
CA LEU A 10 3.94 0.96 -3.19
C LEU A 10 4.86 0.92 -4.42
N LEU A 11 5.03 2.05 -5.10
CA LEU A 11 5.91 2.16 -6.26
C LEU A 11 7.40 2.10 -5.89
N THR A 12 7.76 2.71 -4.76
CA THR A 12 9.16 2.88 -4.33
C THR A 12 9.53 2.08 -3.10
N LYS A 13 8.53 1.49 -2.40
CA LYS A 13 8.65 0.80 -1.11
C LYS A 13 9.25 1.69 -0.01
N ARG A 14 9.06 3.00 -0.11
CA ARG A 14 9.54 3.97 0.89
C ARG A 14 8.36 4.61 1.61
N GLU A 15 8.53 4.86 2.90
CA GLU A 15 7.63 5.70 3.65
C GLU A 15 7.77 7.17 3.25
N ILE A 16 6.65 7.89 3.21
CA ILE A 16 6.62 9.34 3.00
C ILE A 16 5.68 9.99 4.01
N ASP A 17 5.94 11.24 4.35
CA ASP A 17 5.08 11.99 5.26
C ASP A 17 3.75 12.36 4.59
N LEU A 18 2.64 12.08 5.28
CA LEU A 18 1.28 12.38 4.81
C LEU A 18 1.03 13.89 4.63
N ASN A 19 1.73 14.73 5.38
CA ASN A 19 1.66 16.19 5.25
C ASN A 19 2.77 16.77 4.33
N GLY A 20 3.61 15.91 3.76
CA GLY A 20 4.76 16.29 2.95
C GLY A 20 4.38 16.83 1.57
N SER A 21 5.32 17.54 0.93
CA SER A 21 5.20 17.96 -0.46
C SER A 21 5.11 16.77 -1.43
N THR A 22 5.82 15.68 -1.12
CA THR A 22 5.79 14.44 -1.90
C THR A 22 4.38 13.83 -1.93
N PHE A 23 3.71 13.70 -0.78
CA PHE A 23 2.35 13.17 -0.73
C PHE A 23 1.38 14.00 -1.58
N ARG A 24 1.40 15.33 -1.41
CA ARG A 24 0.58 16.25 -2.20
C ARG A 24 0.83 16.14 -3.69
N ARG A 25 2.09 15.96 -4.11
CA ARG A 25 2.46 15.75 -5.52
C ARG A 25 1.91 14.43 -6.05
N LEU A 26 2.02 13.34 -5.29
CA LEU A 26 1.50 12.04 -5.69
C LEU A 26 -0.03 12.06 -5.84
N MET A 27 -0.74 12.68 -4.89
CA MET A 27 -2.20 12.87 -4.97
C MET A 27 -2.61 13.63 -6.25
N ARG A 28 -1.85 14.67 -6.63
CA ARG A 28 -2.10 15.42 -7.89
C ARG A 28 -1.83 14.59 -9.14
N ASN A 29 -0.93 13.61 -9.06
CA ASN A 29 -0.58 12.70 -10.15
C ASN A 29 -1.43 11.43 -10.17
N GLY A 30 -2.59 11.43 -9.50
CA GLY A 30 -3.55 10.34 -9.55
C GLY A 30 -3.23 9.14 -8.64
N PHE A 31 -2.22 9.24 -7.76
CA PHE A 31 -2.02 8.20 -6.75
C PHE A 31 -3.17 8.23 -5.74
N ARG A 32 -3.57 7.05 -5.28
CA ARG A 32 -4.64 6.88 -4.30
C ARG A 32 -4.07 6.62 -2.92
N TYR A 33 -4.47 7.43 -1.95
CA TYR A 33 -4.25 7.15 -0.54
C TYR A 33 -5.26 6.10 -0.04
N VAL A 34 -4.75 5.11 0.68
CA VAL A 34 -5.53 4.08 1.37
C VAL A 34 -5.05 4.03 2.81
N LYS A 35 -5.99 4.09 3.76
CA LYS A 35 -5.68 4.07 5.19
C LYS A 35 -5.31 2.67 5.69
N ASP A 36 -5.97 1.66 5.16
CA ASP A 36 -5.76 0.24 5.45
C ASP A 36 -5.70 -0.52 4.13
N LEU A 37 -4.50 -0.99 3.77
CA LEU A 37 -4.28 -1.67 2.51
C LEU A 37 -4.85 -3.10 2.52
N ALA A 38 -4.87 -3.77 3.67
CA ALA A 38 -5.50 -5.08 3.81
C ALA A 38 -7.02 -5.00 3.58
N GLU A 39 -7.68 -4.00 4.16
CA GLU A 39 -9.10 -3.74 3.95
C GLU A 39 -9.40 -3.43 2.47
N PHE A 40 -8.58 -2.57 1.84
CA PHE A 40 -8.73 -2.22 0.43
C PHE A 40 -8.62 -3.43 -0.50
N LEU A 41 -7.68 -4.33 -0.22
CA LEU A 41 -7.47 -5.55 -0.99
C LEU A 41 -8.52 -6.63 -0.68
N LYS A 42 -9.41 -6.40 0.29
CA LYS A 42 -10.44 -7.37 0.74
C LYS A 42 -9.83 -8.74 1.04
N LEU A 43 -8.67 -8.74 1.71
CA LEU A 43 -8.03 -9.99 2.07
C LEU A 43 -8.96 -10.77 3.00
N PRO A 44 -9.10 -12.10 2.82
CA PRO A 44 -9.94 -12.90 3.69
C PRO A 44 -9.46 -12.79 5.13
N ASP A 45 -10.37 -12.49 6.07
CA ASP A 45 -10.08 -12.50 7.51
C ASP A 45 -9.54 -13.86 8.01
N ALA A 46 -9.80 -14.94 7.24
CA ALA A 46 -9.44 -16.32 7.53
C ALA A 46 -8.11 -16.77 6.88
N MET A 47 -7.19 -15.85 6.56
CA MET A 47 -5.84 -16.22 6.16
C MET A 47 -5.17 -16.99 7.32
N ASP A 48 -4.75 -18.21 7.05
CA ASP A 48 -4.30 -19.17 8.05
C ASP A 48 -3.01 -18.67 8.71
N TYR A 49 -3.16 -18.08 9.90
CA TYR A 49 -2.14 -17.37 10.69
C TYR A 49 -0.93 -18.23 11.12
N TYR A 50 -0.82 -19.47 10.66
CA TYR A 50 0.23 -20.42 11.04
C TYR A 50 1.54 -20.28 10.24
N TYR A 51 1.58 -19.47 9.19
CA TYR A 51 2.79 -19.22 8.40
C TYR A 51 3.43 -17.87 8.72
N ILE A 52 4.66 -17.89 9.27
CA ILE A 52 5.43 -16.67 9.61
C ILE A 52 5.59 -15.74 8.40
N GLU A 53 5.81 -16.29 7.21
CA GLU A 53 5.92 -15.53 5.96
C GLU A 53 4.61 -14.79 5.60
N GLN A 54 3.46 -15.38 5.94
CA GLN A 54 2.15 -14.74 5.74
C GLN A 54 1.91 -13.65 6.79
N MET A 55 2.40 -13.83 8.02
CA MET A 55 2.34 -12.79 9.06
C MET A 55 3.19 -11.57 8.72
N GLU A 56 4.40 -11.75 8.22
CA GLU A 56 5.24 -10.64 7.74
C GLU A 56 4.57 -9.92 6.56
N PHE A 57 4.05 -10.68 5.60
CA PHE A 57 3.29 -10.13 4.49
C PHE A 57 2.06 -9.35 4.96
N LEU A 58 1.25 -9.89 5.86
CA LEU A 58 0.05 -9.20 6.39
C LEU A 58 0.43 -7.96 7.22
N SER A 59 1.52 -8.01 7.98
CA SER A 59 2.01 -6.86 8.72
C SER A 59 2.38 -5.71 7.78
N ASP A 60 3.03 -6.01 6.64
CA ASP A 60 3.32 -5.04 5.58
C ASP A 60 2.05 -4.43 4.95
N LEU A 61 0.91 -5.12 5.04
CA LEU A 61 -0.39 -4.72 4.46
C LEU A 61 -1.27 -3.93 5.43
N SER A 62 -1.02 -3.99 6.73
CA SER A 62 -1.78 -3.22 7.73
C SER A 62 -1.38 -1.73 7.78
N TYR A 63 -0.49 -1.29 6.89
CA TYR A 63 -0.04 0.10 6.81
C TYR A 63 -0.87 0.93 5.82
N PRO A 64 -1.05 2.23 6.09
CA PRO A 64 -1.50 3.16 5.08
C PRO A 64 -0.58 3.14 3.87
N ALA A 65 -1.16 3.17 2.68
CA ALA A 65 -0.42 3.06 1.44
C ALA A 65 -0.83 4.11 0.39
N MET A 66 0.13 4.48 -0.46
CA MET A 66 -0.06 5.22 -1.70
C MET A 66 0.00 4.23 -2.86
N ILE A 67 -1.15 4.02 -3.49
CA ILE A 67 -1.31 3.14 -4.64
C ILE A 67 -1.07 3.96 -5.91
N PRO A 68 -0.13 3.56 -6.78
CA PRO A 68 0.06 4.21 -8.07
C PRO A 68 -1.13 4.00 -9.02
N PRO A 69 -1.35 4.90 -9.99
CA PRO A 69 -2.25 4.70 -11.12
C PRO A 69 -2.05 3.35 -11.83
N ILE A 70 -3.13 2.81 -12.42
CA ILE A 70 -3.12 1.48 -13.05
C ILE A 70 -2.15 1.39 -14.23
N ASP A 71 -2.03 2.43 -15.04
CA ASP A 71 -1.09 2.54 -16.15
C ASP A 71 0.38 2.46 -15.67
N ILE A 72 0.68 2.99 -14.48
CA ILE A 72 2.01 2.85 -13.87
C ILE A 72 2.21 1.41 -13.34
N MET A 73 1.17 0.80 -12.76
CA MET A 73 1.23 -0.57 -12.25
C MET A 73 1.42 -1.61 -13.37
N GLU A 74 0.70 -1.47 -14.47
CA GLU A 74 0.78 -2.37 -15.63
C GLU A 74 2.20 -2.45 -16.21
N ASN A 75 2.94 -1.33 -16.15
CA ASN A 75 4.34 -1.25 -16.57
C ASN A 75 5.34 -1.75 -15.51
N ARG A 76 4.86 -2.16 -14.33
CA ARG A 76 5.67 -2.62 -13.19
C ARG A 76 5.17 -3.98 -12.70
N PRO A 77 5.50 -5.07 -13.41
CA PRO A 77 5.05 -6.41 -13.05
C PRO A 77 5.53 -6.87 -11.66
N ASP A 78 6.62 -6.30 -11.14
CA ASP A 78 7.12 -6.53 -9.77
C ASP A 78 6.21 -5.95 -8.68
N ILE A 79 5.35 -4.99 -9.05
CA ILE A 79 4.32 -4.41 -8.20
C ILE A 79 3.00 -5.10 -8.53
N TYR A 80 2.55 -5.05 -9.78
CA TYR A 80 1.26 -5.59 -10.21
C TYR A 80 1.02 -7.05 -9.77
N ARG A 81 2.00 -7.94 -9.97
CA ARG A 81 1.87 -9.36 -9.58
C ARG A 81 1.90 -9.60 -8.07
N LYS A 82 2.52 -8.69 -7.29
CA LYS A 82 2.61 -8.83 -5.83
C LYS A 82 1.29 -8.46 -5.15
N TRP A 83 0.46 -7.65 -5.80
CA TRP A 83 -0.76 -7.09 -5.23
C TRP A 83 -2.04 -7.75 -5.75
N SER A 84 -1.95 -8.61 -6.77
CA SER A 84 -3.10 -9.29 -7.40
C SER A 84 -4.29 -8.35 -7.70
N ILE A 85 -3.99 -7.11 -8.10
CA ILE A 85 -5.00 -6.09 -8.48
C ILE A 85 -5.42 -6.26 -9.93
#